data_AF-A0A7J6PTL2-F1
#
_entry.id   AF-A0A7J6PTL2-F1
#
_cell.length_a   1.000
_cell.length_b   1.000
_cell.length_c   1.000
_cell.angle_alpha   90.00
_cell.angle_beta   90.00
_cell.angle_gamma   90.00
#
_symmetry.space_group_name_H-M   'P 1'
#
loop_
_entity.id
_entity.type
_entity.pdbx_description
1 polymer ?
#
loop_
_entity_poly.entity_id
_entity_poly.type
_entity_poly.pdbx_seq_one_letter_code
_entity_poly.pdbx_strand_id
1 'polypeptide(L)'
;MAPSSETKNASLLTNFVDEAHEEWKHQFRLQHPEAQTRLKKEVELISGDLVWINDEDDLPGSRPTGRRIDLLQARGSELPDQFRRQMEEVGRCLLAMVRAGTTDVEELAAAAHTKWVEQNQGLKTAAQQQLFVSYEDLDEKEKEKDRILARIACRALD
;
A
#
# COMPACT_ATOMS: atom_id res chain seq x y z
N MET A 1 -27.70 18.72 8.97
CA MET A 1 -27.22 18.68 7.57
C MET A 1 -26.56 17.33 7.36
N ALA A 2 -26.99 16.54 6.38
CA ALA A 2 -26.30 15.30 6.04
C ALA A 2 -24.98 15.63 5.32
N PRO A 3 -23.87 14.91 5.60
CA PRO A 3 -22.61 15.15 4.90
C PRO A 3 -22.77 14.87 3.40
N SER A 4 -22.12 15.68 2.56
CA SER A 4 -22.13 15.51 1.11
C SER A 4 -21.50 14.17 0.70
N SER A 5 -21.83 13.68 -0.48
CA SER A 5 -21.27 12.43 -1.04
C SER A 5 -19.75 12.45 -1.11
N GLU A 6 -19.14 13.61 -1.36
CA GLU A 6 -17.69 13.80 -1.35
C GLU A 6 -17.08 13.63 0.05
N THR A 7 -17.71 14.19 1.09
CA THR A 7 -17.22 14.04 2.47
C THR A 7 -17.28 12.58 2.93
N LYS A 8 -18.34 11.85 2.56
CA LYS A 8 -18.47 10.41 2.86
C LYS A 8 -17.43 9.57 2.12
N ASN A 9 -17.12 9.92 0.88
CA ASN A 9 -16.09 9.22 0.11
C ASN A 9 -14.67 9.45 0.68
N ALA A 10 -14.37 10.67 1.12
CA ALA A 10 -13.10 10.97 1.75
C ALA A 10 -12.91 10.24 3.10
N SER A 11 -13.98 10.13 3.90
CA SER A 11 -13.94 9.37 5.16
C SER A 11 -13.78 7.87 4.93
N LEU A 12 -14.46 7.30 3.92
CA LEU A 12 -14.31 5.89 3.56
C LEU A 12 -12.88 5.56 3.15
N LEU A 13 -12.26 6.42 2.34
CA LEU A 13 -10.91 6.18 1.88
C LEU A 13 -9.86 6.32 2.99
N THR A 14 -10.05 7.29 3.89
CA THR A 14 -9.17 7.46 5.05
C THR A 14 -9.23 6.23 5.96
N ASN A 15 -10.45 5.73 6.23
CA ASN A 15 -10.64 4.50 7.02
C ASN A 15 -10.01 3.28 6.34
N PHE A 16 -10.16 3.16 5.01
CA PHE A 16 -9.55 2.09 4.24
C PHE A 16 -8.02 2.08 4.42
N VAL A 17 -7.36 3.24 4.30
CA VAL A 17 -5.91 3.33 4.43
C VAL A 17 -5.45 2.97 5.84
N ASP A 18 -6.13 3.47 6.87
CA ASP A 18 -5.80 3.14 8.25
C ASP A 18 -5.97 1.63 8.51
N GLU A 19 -7.10 1.03 8.11
CA GLU A 19 -7.35 -0.41 8.28
C GLU A 19 -6.35 -1.26 7.49
N ALA A 20 -6.07 -0.91 6.23
CA ALA A 20 -5.07 -1.59 5.40
C ALA A 20 -3.68 -1.54 6.03
N HIS A 21 -3.31 -0.41 6.63
CA HIS A 21 -2.01 -0.27 7.29
C HIS A 21 -1.94 -1.08 8.60
N GLU A 22 -2.99 -1.07 9.42
CA GLU A 22 -3.04 -1.89 10.63
C GLU A 22 -2.97 -3.39 10.31
N GLU A 23 -3.69 -3.85 9.28
CA GLU A 23 -3.66 -5.25 8.88
C GLU A 23 -2.28 -5.62 8.29
N TRP A 24 -1.66 -4.73 7.51
CA TRP A 24 -0.27 -4.93 7.08
C TRP A 24 0.68 -5.08 8.28
N LYS A 25 0.54 -4.26 9.32
CA LYS A 25 1.36 -4.40 10.55
C LYS A 25 1.11 -5.73 11.25
N HIS A 26 -0.15 -6.18 11.30
CA HIS A 26 -0.50 -7.47 11.89
C HIS A 26 0.17 -8.62 11.13
N GLN A 27 0.03 -8.67 9.81
CA GLN A 27 0.64 -9.69 8.96
C GLN A 27 2.18 -9.66 9.03
N PHE A 28 2.77 -8.47 9.03
CA PHE A 28 4.21 -8.32 9.17
C PHE A 28 4.71 -8.94 10.49
N ARG A 29 4.02 -8.69 11.60
CA ARG A 29 4.38 -9.26 12.91
C ARG A 29 4.19 -10.78 12.96
N LEU A 30 3.19 -11.35 12.27
CA LEU A 30 3.04 -12.81 12.18
C LEU A 30 4.23 -13.46 11.46
N GLN A 31 4.76 -12.80 10.43
CA GLN A 31 5.88 -13.30 9.63
C GLN A 31 7.25 -12.98 10.26
N HIS A 32 7.31 -11.92 11.06
CA HIS A 32 8.52 -11.40 11.70
C HIS A 32 8.25 -11.09 13.17
N PRO A 33 8.01 -12.11 14.03
CA PRO A 33 7.59 -11.90 15.42
C PRO A 33 8.62 -11.16 16.27
N GLU A 34 9.89 -11.27 15.92
CA GLU A 34 11.01 -10.60 16.60
C GLU A 34 11.25 -9.16 16.09
N ALA A 35 10.61 -8.75 14.99
CA ALA A 35 10.85 -7.44 14.39
C ALA A 35 10.15 -6.34 15.19
N GLN A 36 10.96 -5.47 15.81
CA GLN A 36 10.46 -4.32 16.57
C GLN A 36 10.19 -3.08 15.70
N THR A 37 10.88 -3.00 14.55
CA THR A 37 10.83 -1.83 13.65
C THR A 37 10.78 -2.28 12.19
N ARG A 38 10.14 -1.49 11.32
CA ARG A 38 10.26 -1.59 9.87
C ARG A 38 10.57 -0.22 9.30
N LEU A 39 11.86 0.09 9.21
CA LEU A 39 12.33 1.42 8.82
C LEU A 39 12.29 1.64 7.30
N LYS A 40 11.82 2.82 6.92
CA LYS A 40 11.97 3.41 5.59
C LYS A 40 12.82 4.67 5.69
N LYS A 41 13.59 4.96 4.65
CA LYS A 41 14.35 6.20 4.48
C LYS A 41 13.83 6.99 3.30
N GLU A 42 13.88 8.31 3.41
CA GLU A 42 13.61 9.20 2.29
C GLU A 42 14.90 9.45 1.50
N VAL A 43 14.80 9.37 0.19
CA VAL A 43 15.87 9.65 -0.76
C VAL A 43 15.39 10.66 -1.80
N GLU A 44 16.29 11.52 -2.24
CA GLU A 44 16.09 12.44 -3.36
C GLU A 44 16.67 11.80 -4.63
N LEU A 45 15.87 11.70 -5.68
CA LEU A 45 16.30 11.21 -6.99
C LEU A 45 17.09 12.29 -7.75
N ILE A 46 17.82 11.91 -8.80
CA ILE A 46 18.48 12.87 -9.71
C ILE A 46 17.48 13.87 -10.33
N SER A 47 16.21 13.49 -10.49
CA SER A 47 15.14 14.38 -10.94
C SER A 47 14.78 15.48 -9.93
N GLY A 48 15.20 15.35 -8.67
CA GLY A 48 14.79 16.18 -7.54
C GLY A 48 13.56 15.65 -6.80
N ASP A 49 12.98 14.53 -7.22
CA ASP A 49 11.82 13.95 -6.56
C ASP A 49 12.20 13.25 -5.25
N LEU A 50 11.37 13.42 -4.22
CA LEU A 50 11.53 12.75 -2.93
C LEU A 50 10.72 11.46 -2.90
N VAL A 51 11.37 10.34 -2.57
CA VAL A 51 10.74 9.02 -2.48
C VAL A 51 11.21 8.27 -1.24
N TRP A 52 10.39 7.34 -0.76
CA TRP A 52 10.65 6.53 0.42
C TRP A 52 10.90 5.08 0.01
N ILE A 53 12.04 4.53 0.44
CA ILE A 53 12.47 3.15 0.18
C ILE A 53 12.80 2.43 1.49
N ASN A 54 13.01 1.10 1.48
CA ASN A 54 13.48 0.42 2.69
C ASN A 54 14.82 0.97 3.14
N ASP A 55 15.05 1.05 4.47
CA ASP A 55 16.31 1.59 4.99
C ASP A 55 17.52 0.78 4.50
N GLU A 56 17.33 -0.52 4.29
CA GLU A 56 18.32 -1.48 3.78
C GLU A 56 18.47 -1.49 2.25
N ASP A 57 17.51 -0.92 1.50
CA ASP A 57 17.55 -0.92 0.04
C ASP A 57 18.48 0.18 -0.48
N ASP A 58 19.01 -0.03 -1.68
CA ASP A 58 19.69 0.99 -2.46
C ASP A 58 18.91 1.28 -3.74
N LEU A 59 18.74 2.57 -4.05
CA LEU A 59 18.08 3.03 -5.27
C LEU A 59 19.10 3.83 -6.10
N PRO A 60 19.60 3.26 -7.21
CA PRO A 60 20.60 3.92 -8.05
C PRO A 60 20.15 5.31 -8.50
N GLY A 61 21.05 6.28 -8.42
CA GLY A 61 20.73 7.67 -8.79
C GLY A 61 19.87 8.40 -7.74
N SER A 62 20.00 8.01 -6.47
CA SER A 62 19.37 8.71 -5.35
C SER A 62 20.37 9.08 -4.25
N ARG A 63 19.98 10.02 -3.37
CA ARG A 63 20.76 10.42 -2.19
C ARG A 63 19.85 10.48 -0.96
N PRO A 64 20.26 9.94 0.20
CA PRO A 64 19.44 10.01 1.41
C PRO A 64 19.31 11.46 1.90
N THR A 65 18.09 11.84 2.30
CA THR A 65 17.84 13.16 2.91
C THR A 65 18.12 13.19 4.41
N GLY A 66 18.30 12.02 5.02
CA GLY A 66 18.43 11.83 6.46
C GLY A 66 17.11 11.59 7.20
N ARG A 67 15.96 11.75 6.53
CA ARG A 67 14.65 11.44 7.12
C ARG A 67 14.38 9.93 7.12
N ARG A 68 13.76 9.46 8.20
CA ARG A 68 13.38 8.06 8.41
C ARG A 68 12.01 7.97 9.07
N ILE A 69 11.29 6.88 8.81
CA ILE A 69 10.04 6.54 9.48
C ILE A 69 10.03 5.05 9.84
N ASP A 70 9.47 4.72 10.99
CA ASP A 70 9.16 3.34 11.36
C ASP A 70 7.71 3.02 11.03
N LEU A 71 7.50 2.17 10.03
CA LEU A 71 6.18 1.77 9.61
C LEU A 71 5.43 0.93 10.66
N LEU A 72 6.11 0.29 11.62
CA LEU A 72 5.42 -0.46 12.68
C LEU A 72 4.88 0.41 13.80
N GLN A 73 5.37 1.65 13.91
CA GLN A 73 4.96 2.62 14.92
C GLN A 73 4.00 3.67 14.37
N ALA A 74 4.02 3.90 13.05
CA ALA A 74 3.13 4.84 12.38
C ALA A 74 1.67 4.33 12.32
N ARG A 75 0.74 5.28 12.30
CA ARG A 75 -0.64 5.08 11.82
C ARG A 75 -0.72 5.31 10.31
N GLY A 76 -1.77 4.82 9.66
CA GLY A 76 -1.98 5.02 8.23
C GLY A 76 -1.95 6.50 7.83
N SER A 77 -2.60 7.35 8.63
CA SER A 77 -2.57 8.81 8.49
C SER A 77 -1.20 9.48 8.68
N GLU A 78 -0.24 8.81 9.33
CA GLU A 78 1.13 9.29 9.57
C GLU A 78 2.12 8.77 8.52
N LEU A 79 1.66 7.93 7.59
CA LEU A 79 2.50 7.45 6.49
C LEU A 79 2.91 8.61 5.58
N PRO A 80 4.15 8.56 5.03
CA PRO A 80 4.57 9.45 3.97
C PRO A 80 3.53 9.55 2.86
N ASP A 81 3.36 10.76 2.31
CA ASP A 81 2.39 11.05 1.26
C ASP A 81 2.44 10.07 0.10
N GLN A 82 3.63 9.60 -0.26
CA GLN A 82 3.82 8.58 -1.28
C GLN A 82 3.05 7.29 -0.96
N PHE A 83 3.27 6.70 0.22
CA PHE A 83 2.62 5.43 0.59
C PHE A 83 1.12 5.62 0.80
N ARG A 84 0.72 6.73 1.42
CA ARG A 84 -0.69 7.06 1.60
C ARG A 84 -1.40 7.17 0.26
N ARG A 85 -0.84 7.91 -0.70
CA ARG A 85 -1.43 8.07 -2.05
C ARG A 85 -1.51 6.74 -2.80
N GLN A 86 -0.51 5.86 -2.64
CA GLN A 86 -0.54 4.53 -3.24
C GLN A 86 -1.71 3.69 -2.69
N MET A 87 -1.84 3.62 -1.36
CA MET A 87 -2.97 2.92 -0.72
C MET A 87 -4.31 3.55 -1.05
N GLU A 88 -4.39 4.88 -1.12
CA GLU A 88 -5.60 5.59 -1.52
C GLU A 88 -6.02 5.26 -2.95
N GLU A 89 -5.10 5.21 -3.90
CA GLU A 89 -5.43 4.89 -5.28
C GLU A 89 -5.84 3.43 -5.46
N VAL A 90 -5.18 2.50 -4.76
CA VAL A 90 -5.61 1.10 -4.70
C VAL A 90 -7.01 1.01 -4.08
N GLY A 91 -7.23 1.66 -2.93
CA GLY A 91 -8.53 1.70 -2.26
C GLY A 91 -9.63 2.30 -3.14
N ARG A 92 -9.36 3.39 -3.87
CA ARG A 92 -10.31 3.98 -4.84
C ARG A 92 -10.69 2.99 -5.92
N CYS A 93 -9.71 2.26 -6.46
CA CYS A 93 -9.95 1.23 -7.48
C CYS A 93 -10.85 0.12 -6.93
N LEU A 94 -10.52 -0.44 -5.77
CA LEU A 94 -11.29 -1.52 -5.16
C LEU A 94 -12.70 -1.09 -4.77
N LEU A 95 -12.85 0.05 -4.08
CA LEU A 95 -14.15 0.57 -3.69
C LEU A 95 -15.05 0.87 -4.90
N ALA A 96 -14.47 1.29 -6.04
CA ALA A 96 -15.22 1.48 -7.27
C ALA A 96 -15.72 0.15 -7.85
N MET A 97 -14.90 -0.91 -7.84
CA MET A 97 -15.30 -2.25 -8.28
C MET A 97 -16.37 -2.85 -7.38
N VAL A 98 -16.23 -2.74 -6.07
CA VAL A 98 -17.25 -3.21 -5.12
C VAL A 98 -18.58 -2.47 -5.31
N ARG A 99 -18.55 -1.14 -5.53
CA ARG A 99 -19.76 -0.37 -5.87
C ARG A 99 -20.40 -0.77 -7.19
N ALA A 100 -19.60 -1.27 -8.14
CA ALA A 100 -20.09 -1.81 -9.40
C ALA A 100 -20.65 -3.23 -9.28
N GLY A 101 -20.53 -3.87 -8.10
CA GLY A 101 -21.07 -5.19 -7.80
C GLY A 101 -20.05 -6.33 -7.77
N THR A 102 -18.76 -6.04 -7.98
CA THR A 102 -17.71 -7.06 -7.85
C THR A 102 -17.53 -7.44 -6.38
N THR A 103 -17.71 -8.71 -6.06
CA THR A 103 -17.54 -9.26 -4.70
C THR A 103 -16.55 -10.42 -4.64
N ASP A 104 -16.03 -10.87 -5.79
CA ASP A 104 -14.98 -11.88 -5.85
C ASP A 104 -13.66 -11.30 -5.33
N VAL A 105 -13.15 -11.91 -4.26
CA VAL A 105 -11.92 -11.48 -3.59
C VAL A 105 -10.70 -11.66 -4.49
N GLU A 106 -10.65 -12.70 -5.35
CA GLU A 106 -9.51 -12.91 -6.24
C GLU A 106 -9.47 -11.87 -7.37
N GLU A 107 -10.63 -11.51 -7.93
CA GLU A 107 -10.72 -10.47 -8.95
C GLU A 107 -10.28 -9.11 -8.39
N LEU A 108 -10.76 -8.78 -7.18
CA LEU A 108 -10.37 -7.56 -6.47
C LEU A 108 -8.88 -7.58 -6.10
N ALA A 109 -8.33 -8.70 -5.65
CA ALA A 109 -6.91 -8.83 -5.32
C ALA A 109 -6.01 -8.64 -6.54
N ALA A 110 -6.37 -9.25 -7.68
CA ALA A 110 -5.64 -9.05 -8.94
C ALA A 110 -5.65 -7.57 -9.39
N ALA A 111 -6.78 -6.88 -9.22
CA ALA A 111 -6.88 -5.45 -9.50
C ALA A 111 -6.02 -4.61 -8.54
N ALA A 112 -5.99 -4.95 -7.24
CA ALA A 112 -5.14 -4.29 -6.26
C ALA A 112 -3.66 -4.39 -6.64
N HIS A 113 -3.20 -5.60 -6.98
CA HIS A 113 -1.82 -5.85 -7.37
C HIS A 113 -1.45 -5.09 -8.64
N THR A 114 -2.30 -5.17 -9.67
CA THR A 114 -2.10 -4.45 -10.93
C THR A 114 -1.93 -2.95 -10.67
N LYS A 115 -2.80 -2.37 -9.85
CA LYS A 115 -2.76 -0.95 -9.51
C LYS A 115 -1.51 -0.59 -8.72
N TRP A 116 -1.08 -1.43 -7.80
CA TRP A 116 0.17 -1.24 -7.05
C TRP A 116 1.40 -1.29 -7.95
N VAL A 117 1.46 -2.26 -8.88
CA VAL A 117 2.54 -2.39 -9.87
C VAL A 117 2.66 -1.16 -10.75
N GLU A 118 1.55 -0.68 -11.32
CA GLU A 118 1.51 0.54 -12.16
C GLU A 118 2.14 1.75 -11.46
N GLN A 119 1.91 1.90 -10.15
CA GLN A 119 2.37 3.04 -9.37
C GLN A 119 3.83 2.92 -8.93
N ASN A 120 4.33 1.70 -8.77
CA ASN A 120 5.64 1.44 -8.17
C ASN A 120 6.70 1.04 -9.22
N GLN A 121 6.34 0.93 -10.50
CA GLN A 121 7.26 0.47 -11.54
C GLN A 121 8.54 1.31 -11.64
N GLY A 122 8.43 2.63 -11.44
CA GLY A 122 9.57 3.55 -11.42
C GLY A 122 10.43 3.50 -10.16
N LEU A 123 9.99 2.77 -9.13
CA LEU A 123 10.64 2.62 -7.83
C LEU A 123 11.13 1.19 -7.59
N LYS A 124 11.16 0.38 -8.65
CA LYS A 124 11.60 -1.01 -8.61
C LYS A 124 13.05 -1.10 -8.16
N THR A 125 13.24 -1.57 -6.93
CA THR A 125 14.55 -1.95 -6.41
C THR A 125 14.88 -3.40 -6.80
N ALA A 126 16.15 -3.79 -6.70
CA ALA A 126 16.57 -5.17 -6.93
C ALA A 126 15.87 -6.15 -5.95
N ALA A 127 15.70 -5.74 -4.69
CA ALA A 127 15.05 -6.54 -3.65
C ALA A 127 13.54 -6.74 -3.87
N GLN A 128 12.91 -5.90 -4.69
CA GLN A 128 11.47 -5.97 -4.99
C GLN A 128 11.18 -6.54 -6.37
N GLN A 129 12.20 -6.95 -7.14
CA GLN A 129 12.04 -7.34 -8.54
C GLN A 129 11.01 -8.47 -8.73
N GLN A 130 10.93 -9.40 -7.79
CA GLN A 130 9.98 -10.52 -7.79
C GLN A 130 8.51 -10.10 -7.61
N LEU A 131 8.24 -8.87 -7.14
CA LEU A 131 6.88 -8.35 -6.97
C LEU A 131 6.34 -7.71 -8.25
N PHE A 132 7.19 -7.44 -9.25
CA PHE A 132 6.79 -6.83 -10.52
C PHE A 132 6.51 -7.91 -11.57
N VAL A 133 5.64 -8.85 -11.21
CA VAL A 133 5.10 -9.91 -12.07
C VAL A 133 3.57 -9.82 -12.08
N SER A 134 2.88 -10.61 -12.91
CA SER A 134 1.41 -10.65 -12.89
C SER A 134 0.91 -11.26 -11.58
N TYR A 135 -0.35 -11.00 -11.23
CA TYR A 135 -0.93 -11.51 -9.99
C TYR A 135 -0.89 -13.04 -9.95
N GLU A 136 -1.12 -13.72 -11.07
CA GLU A 136 -1.11 -15.19 -11.18
C GLU A 136 0.23 -15.79 -10.81
N ASP A 137 1.31 -15.11 -11.17
CA ASP A 137 2.71 -15.51 -10.96
C ASP A 137 3.25 -15.18 -9.56
N LEU A 138 2.50 -14.43 -8.75
CA LEU A 138 2.86 -14.20 -7.35
C LEU A 138 2.75 -15.49 -6.55
N ASP A 139 3.64 -15.63 -5.56
CA ASP A 139 3.46 -16.65 -4.54
C ASP A 139 2.23 -16.34 -3.66
N GLU A 140 1.67 -17.38 -3.05
CA GLU A 140 0.43 -17.26 -2.27
C GLU A 140 0.56 -16.32 -1.05
N LYS A 141 1.78 -16.13 -0.54
CA LYS A 141 2.04 -15.25 0.59
C LYS A 141 1.99 -13.78 0.17
N GLU A 142 2.49 -13.46 -1.03
CA GLU A 142 2.36 -12.13 -1.61
C GLU A 142 0.91 -11.85 -2.04
N LYS A 143 0.21 -12.81 -2.67
CA LYS A 143 -1.22 -12.68 -3.01
C LYS A 143 -2.10 -12.39 -1.81
N GLU A 144 -1.83 -13.00 -0.65
CA GLU A 144 -2.64 -12.76 0.55
C GLU A 144 -2.63 -11.28 0.98
N LYS A 145 -1.58 -10.51 0.68
CA LYS A 145 -1.55 -9.07 0.95
C LYS A 145 -2.60 -8.34 0.12
N ASP A 146 -2.77 -8.69 -1.15
CA ASP A 146 -3.79 -8.10 -2.03
C ASP A 146 -5.21 -8.58 -1.66
N ARG A 147 -5.37 -9.87 -1.30
CA ARG A 147 -6.65 -10.42 -0.82
C ARG A 147 -7.13 -9.71 0.43
N ILE A 148 -6.23 -9.34 1.33
CA ILE A 148 -6.56 -8.54 2.51
C ILE A 148 -7.16 -7.20 2.10
N LEU A 149 -6.54 -6.48 1.16
CA LEU A 149 -7.07 -5.20 0.66
C LEU A 149 -8.45 -5.37 0.02
N ALA A 150 -8.65 -6.45 -0.75
CA ALA A 150 -9.94 -6.81 -1.31
C ALA A 150 -11.01 -7.03 -0.24
N ARG A 151 -10.71 -7.82 0.81
CA ARG A 151 -11.64 -8.07 1.92
C ARG A 151 -11.97 -6.79 2.70
N ILE A 152 -11.00 -5.89 2.89
CA ILE A 152 -11.23 -4.58 3.52
C ILE A 152 -12.18 -3.74 2.66
N ALA A 153 -11.97 -3.69 1.34
CA ALA A 153 -12.82 -2.93 0.44
C ALA A 153 -14.28 -3.43 0.43
N CYS A 154 -14.50 -4.75 0.47
CA CYS A 154 -15.85 -5.31 0.58
C CYS A 154 -16.54 -4.86 1.88
N ARG A 155 -15.88 -5.02 3.03
CA ARG A 155 -16.45 -4.65 4.34
C ARG A 155 -16.68 -3.15 4.51
N ALA A 156 -15.90 -2.31 3.83
CA ALA A 156 -16.03 -0.85 3.91
C ALA A 156 -17.34 -0.33 3.31
N LEU A 157 -18.04 -1.13 2.50
CA LEU A 157 -19.29 -0.77 1.83
C LEU A 157 -20.50 -1.60 2.27
N ASP A 158 -20.30 -2.60 3.12
CA ASP A 158 -21.35 -3.37 3.80
C ASP A 158 -22.08 -2.52 4.87
#